data_AF-A0A7K3Z1V0-F1
#
_entry.id   AF-A0A7K3Z1V0-F1
#
_cell.length_a   1.000
_cell.length_b   1.000
_cell.length_c   1.000
_cell.angle_alpha   90.00
_cell.angle_beta   90.00
_cell.angle_gamma   90.00
#
_symmetry.space_group_name_H-M   'P 1'
#
loop_
_entity.id
_entity.type
_entity.pdbx_description
1 polymer ?
#
loop_
_entity_poly.entity_id
_entity_poly.type
_entity_poly.pdbx_seq_one_letter_code
_entity_poly.pdbx_strand_id
1 'polypeptide(L)' 'MIHKKQGMQTKEQRSYYATYLRKHGVISEYIDLLQEKIPKSVFARHYLKIEDLKNLSQQVLAVTETIESELEKTLITC' A
#
# COMPACT_ATOMS: atom_id res chain seq x y z
N MET A 1 21.34 -0.77 -14.01
CA MET A 1 21.85 -0.41 -12.66
C MET A 1 21.26 0.94 -12.24
N ILE A 2 20.05 0.95 -11.67
CA ILE A 2 19.38 2.18 -11.17
C ILE A 2 19.48 2.15 -9.64
N HIS A 3 20.70 2.26 -9.10
CA HIS A 3 20.94 2.17 -7.67
C HIS A 3 21.91 3.27 -7.24
N LYS A 4 21.46 4.52 -7.08
CA LYS A 4 22.19 5.48 -6.23
C LYS A 4 21.56 6.82 -5.86
N LYS A 5 20.32 7.15 -6.27
CA LYS A 5 19.70 8.44 -5.91
C LYS A 5 18.38 8.37 -5.14
N GLN A 6 17.91 7.18 -4.78
CA GLN A 6 16.71 6.99 -3.95
C GLN A 6 17.08 6.64 -2.49
N GLY A 7 17.99 7.42 -1.90
CA GLY A 7 18.34 7.32 -0.49
C GLY A 7 17.24 7.86 0.46
N MET A 8 16.09 8.30 -0.07
CA MET A 8 14.86 8.51 0.71
C MET A 8 14.28 7.15 1.09
N GLN A 9 14.94 6.57 2.11
CA GLN A 9 14.47 5.59 3.07
C GLN A 9 13.29 4.75 2.60
N THR A 10 13.54 3.50 2.20
CA THR A 10 12.51 2.47 1.94
C THR A 10 11.42 2.41 3.03
N LYS A 11 11.76 2.82 4.26
CA LYS A 11 10.82 2.99 5.39
C LYS A 11 9.79 4.11 5.16
N GLU A 12 10.21 5.29 4.71
CA GLU A 12 9.32 6.42 4.43
C GLU A 12 8.37 6.09 3.28
N GLN A 13 8.88 5.45 2.22
CA GLN A 13 8.07 4.98 1.10
C GLN A 13 7.02 3.95 1.55
N ARG A 14 7.40 2.95 2.36
CA ARG A 14 6.46 1.98 2.94
C ARG A 14 5.43 2.64 3.85
N SER A 15 5.83 3.66 4.62
CA SER A 15 4.94 4.43 5.49
C SER A 15 3.93 5.25 4.69
N TYR A 16 4.38 5.92 3.64
CA TYR A 16 3.52 6.68 2.74
C TYR A 16 2.53 5.75 2.03
N TYR A 17 3.01 4.65 1.47
CA TYR A 17 2.17 3.64 0.80
C TYR A 17 1.09 3.09 1.72
N ALA A 18 1.43 2.69 2.95
CA ALA A 18 0.45 2.24 3.94
C ALA A 18 -0.60 3.32 4.26
N THR A 19 -0.16 4.56 4.41
CA THR A 19 -1.05 5.70 4.71
C THR A 19 -2.02 5.94 3.55
N TYR A 20 -1.52 5.87 2.32
CA TYR A 20 -2.32 6.09 1.13
C TYR A 20 -3.37 5.00 0.93
N LEU A 21 -2.97 3.72 1.03
CA LEU A 21 -3.90 2.58 0.96
C LEU A 21 -5.02 2.71 2.01
N ARG A 22 -4.67 3.09 3.24
CA ARG A 22 -5.65 3.26 4.32
C ARG A 22 -6.64 4.39 4.03
N LYS A 23 -6.18 5.50 3.45
CA LYS A 23 -7.06 6.61 3.04
C LYS A 23 -8.04 6.20 1.94
N HIS A 24 -7.67 5.23 1.11
CA HIS A 24 -8.50 4.71 0.01
C HIS A 24 -9.32 3.48 0.41
N GLY A 25 -9.50 3.25 1.71
CA GLY A 25 -10.42 2.24 2.22
C GLY A 25 -9.87 0.81 2.27
N VAL A 26 -8.57 0.61 2.06
CA VAL A 26 -7.92 -0.69 2.32
C VAL A 26 -7.75 -0.88 3.83
N ILE A 27 -8.23 -2.01 4.36
CA ILE A 27 -8.12 -2.31 5.79
C ILE A 27 -6.67 -2.54 6.21
N SER A 28 -6.36 -2.21 7.47
CA SER A 28 -5.02 -2.31 8.06
C SER A 28 -4.41 -3.70 7.94
N GLU A 29 -5.23 -4.74 8.09
CA GLU A 29 -4.82 -6.12 8.06
C GLU A 29 -4.29 -6.52 6.69
N TYR A 30 -4.93 -6.06 5.62
CA TYR A 30 -4.43 -6.28 4.27
C TYR A 30 -3.19 -5.46 3.99
N ILE A 31 -3.11 -4.23 4.49
CA ILE A 31 -1.89 -3.40 4.36
C ILE A 31 -0.71 -4.08 5.06
N ASP A 32 -0.91 -4.62 6.25
CA ASP A 32 0.11 -5.37 6.98
C ASP A 32 0.56 -6.60 6.17
N LEU A 33 -0.39 -7.40 5.67
CA LEU A 33 -0.07 -8.58 4.83
C LEU A 33 0.68 -8.20 3.55
N LEU A 34 0.27 -7.13 2.85
CA LEU A 34 0.95 -6.61 1.66
C LEU A 34 2.38 -6.14 1.94
N GLN A 35 2.67 -5.74 3.17
CA GLN A 35 4.00 -5.34 3.63
C GLN A 35 4.76 -6.48 4.33
N GLU A 36 4.33 -7.72 4.14
CA GLU A 36 4.92 -8.93 4.72
C GLU A 36 4.90 -8.93 6.27
N LYS A 37 3.92 -8.25 6.88
CA LYS A 37 3.68 -8.24 8.33
C LYS A 37 2.52 -9.16 8.67
N ILE A 38 2.63 -9.83 9.80
CA ILE A 38 1.51 -10.60 10.37
C ILE A 38 0.63 -9.63 11.18
N PRO A 39 -0.63 -9.39 10.78
CA PRO A 39 -1.51 -8.50 11.51
C PRO A 39 -1.80 -9.06 12.90
N LYS A 40 -1.76 -8.21 13.93
CA LYS A 40 -1.94 -8.62 15.33
C LYS A 40 -3.34 -8.34 15.89
N SER A 41 -4.25 -7.81 15.08
CA SER A 41 -5.59 -7.44 15.54
C SER A 41 -6.44 -8.67 15.89
N VAL A 42 -7.39 -8.49 16.81
CA VAL A 42 -8.39 -9.52 17.12
C VAL A 42 -9.21 -9.87 15.88
N PHE A 43 -9.48 -8.87 15.03
CA PHE A 43 -10.13 -9.04 13.73
C PHE A 43 -9.35 -10.00 12.83
N ALA A 44 -8.05 -9.74 12.61
CA ALA A 44 -7.19 -10.60 11.81
C ALA A 44 -7.18 -12.05 12.30
N ARG A 45 -7.16 -12.25 13.62
CA ARG A 45 -7.04 -13.59 14.22
C ARG A 45 -8.31 -14.43 14.13
N HIS A 46 -9.48 -13.81 14.26
CA HIS A 46 -10.73 -14.56 14.43
C HIS A 46 -11.75 -14.32 13.31
N TYR A 47 -11.61 -13.23 12.56
CA TYR A 47 -12.65 -12.74 11.65
C TYR A 47 -12.17 -12.48 10.23
N LEU A 48 -10.88 -12.22 10.02
CA LEU A 48 -10.34 -11.98 8.68
C LEU A 48 -10.33 -13.29 7.90
N LYS A 49 -11.36 -13.47 7.08
CA LYS A 49 -11.42 -14.53 6.10
C LYS A 49 -10.95 -13.97 4.76
N ILE A 50 -9.88 -14.54 4.23
CA ILE A 50 -9.37 -14.18 2.91
C ILE A 50 -10.20 -14.98 1.89
N GLU A 51 -11.44 -14.56 1.66
CA GLU A 51 -12.33 -15.23 0.71
C GLU A 51 -12.15 -14.69 -0.72
N ASP A 52 -11.67 -13.45 -0.86
CA ASP A 52 -11.58 -12.78 -2.17
C ASP A 52 -10.26 -12.01 -2.37
N LEU A 53 -9.19 -12.77 -2.57
CA LEU A 53 -7.87 -12.24 -2.95
C LEU A 53 -7.91 -11.47 -4.27
N LYS A 54 -8.81 -11.85 -5.18
CA LYS A 54 -8.88 -11.26 -6.51
C LYS A 54 -9.40 -9.83 -6.45
N ASN A 55 -10.49 -9.61 -5.73
CA ASN A 55 -11.03 -8.26 -5.52
C ASN A 55 -10.06 -7.38 -4.73
N LEU A 56 -9.38 -7.94 -3.71
CA LEU A 56 -8.34 -7.19 -3.00
C LEU A 56 -7.21 -6.75 -3.94
N SER A 57 -6.72 -7.64 -4.78
CA SER A 57 -5.68 -7.31 -5.77
C SER A 57 -6.14 -6.20 -6.72
N GLN A 58 -7.39 -6.24 -7.19
CA GLN A 58 -7.95 -5.21 -8.06
C GLN A 58 -8.07 -3.87 -7.35
N GLN A 59 -8.52 -3.86 -6.09
CA GLN A 59 -8.62 -2.66 -5.29
C GLN A 59 -7.25 -2.02 -5.07
N VAL A 60 -6.24 -2.82 -4.69
CA VAL A 60 -4.87 -2.33 -4.47
C VAL A 60 -4.27 -1.79 -5.77
N LEU A 61 -4.49 -2.48 -6.90
CA LEU A 61 -3.99 -2.05 -8.20
C LEU A 61 -4.60 -0.70 -8.61
N ALA A 62 -5.93 -0.55 -8.50
CA ALA A 62 -6.62 0.70 -8.82
C ALA A 62 -6.13 1.88 -7.97
N VAL A 63 -5.86 1.65 -6.67
CA VAL A 63 -5.29 2.67 -5.78
C VAL A 63 -3.86 3.02 -6.20
N THR A 64 -3.06 2.03 -6.61
CA THR A 64 -1.67 2.24 -7.01
C THR A 64 -1.57 3.06 -8.31
N GLU A 65 -2.42 2.78 -9.31
CA GLU A 65 -2.52 3.59 -10.54
C GLU A 65 -2.84 5.06 -10.24
N THR A 66 -3.66 5.29 -9.21
CA THR A 66 -4.00 6.65 -8.77
C THR A 66 -2.79 7.36 -8.16
N ILE A 67 -2.02 6.68 -7.30
CA ILE A 67 -0.79 7.22 -6.70
C ILE A 67 0.21 7.60 -7.78
N GLU A 68 0.43 6.72 -8.77
CA GLU A 68 1.38 6.96 -9.86
C GLU A 68 0.99 8.21 -10.64
N SER A 69 -0.29 8.34 -11.02
CA SER A 69 -0.80 9.53 -11.70
C SER A 69 -0.61 10.82 -10.89
N GLU A 70 -0.85 10.78 -9.57
CA GLU A 70 -0.69 11.94 -8.70
C GLU A 70 0.78 12.35 -8.53
N LEU A 71 1.68 11.37 -8.41
CA LEU A 71 3.13 11.61 -8.31
C LEU A 71 3.69 12.18 -9.62
N GLU A 72 3.29 11.67 -10.77
CA GLU A 72 3.69 12.19 -12.08
C GLU A 72 3.27 13.65 -12.26
N LYS A 73 2.02 13.99 -11.91
CA LYS A 73 1.54 15.38 -11.94
C LYS A 73 2.39 16.29 -11.05
N THR A 74 2.74 15.81 -9.86
CA THR A 74 3.54 16.59 -8.90
C THR A 74 4.96 16.84 -9.40
N LEU A 75 5.57 15.86 -10.08
CA LEU A 75 6.93 15.96 -10.63
C LEU A 75 7.03 16.82 -11.90
N ILE A 76 5.96 16.92 -12.70
CA ILE A 76 5.92 17.75 -13.92
C ILE A 76 5.65 19.23 -13.58
N THR A 77 5.09 19.51 -12.39
CA THR A 77 4.75 20.88 -11.96
C THR A 77 5.88 21.57 -11.18
N CYS A 78 7.03 20.90 -10.99
CA CYS A 78 8.26 21.45 -10.40
C CYS A 78 9.35 21.62 -11.46
#